data_AF-F5ZBG1-F1
#
_entry.id   AF-F5ZBG1-F1
#
_cell.length_a   1.000
_cell.length_b   1.000
_cell.length_c   1.000
_cell.angle_alpha   90.00
_cell.angle_beta   90.00
_cell.angle_gamma   90.00
#
_symmetry.space_group_name_H-M   'P 1'
#
loop_
_entity.id
_entity.type
_entity.pdbx_description
1 polymer ?
#
loop_
_entity_poly.entity_id
_entity_poly.type
_entity_poly.pdbx_seq_one_letter_code
_entity_poly.pdbx_strand_id
1 'polypeptide(L)'
;MINNFMGLIIKFFVLSIFYLGLIFNVNAANEDGSFAIKGIGSSTCSRYLDLMQAGESEAVFQFGGWMNGYISASNEFQQDTFDLVSFEEPDTLLVYVTKYCRAYPSHRFLFAVKAILKSFSDNRVKQNSKMITFPGQSKLKLYEETIDWIAGELKSKGFIEDPLPSLEDIKKALVKFQIEQGIDGKGEPTQQTLIALLRRHK
;
A
#
# COMPACT_ATOMS: atom_id res chain seq x y z
N MET A 1 -16.75 -3.49 -60.27
CA MET A 1 -16.73 -2.58 -59.10
C MET A 1 -17.32 -3.18 -57.81
N ILE A 2 -18.24 -4.15 -57.89
CA ILE A 2 -18.92 -4.73 -56.70
C ILE A 2 -17.98 -5.58 -55.81
N ASN A 3 -17.02 -6.32 -56.40
CA ASN A 3 -16.15 -7.24 -55.64
C ASN A 3 -15.15 -6.55 -54.70
N ASN A 4 -14.65 -5.34 -55.03
CA ASN A 4 -13.72 -4.61 -54.16
C ASN A 4 -14.44 -3.94 -52.98
N PHE A 5 -15.71 -3.56 -53.14
CA PHE A 5 -16.50 -2.93 -52.08
C PHE A 5 -16.90 -3.95 -51.01
N MET A 6 -17.30 -5.15 -51.43
CA MET A 6 -17.69 -6.23 -50.51
C MET A 6 -16.49 -6.77 -49.71
N GLY A 7 -15.31 -6.86 -50.31
CA GLY A 7 -14.07 -7.23 -49.61
C GLY A 7 -13.61 -6.19 -48.58
N LEU A 8 -13.89 -4.90 -48.83
CA LEU A 8 -13.58 -3.82 -47.88
C LEU A 8 -14.51 -3.88 -46.66
N ILE A 9 -15.81 -4.12 -46.87
CA ILE A 9 -16.80 -4.28 -45.78
C ILE A 9 -16.46 -5.48 -44.91
N ILE A 10 -16.10 -6.63 -45.50
CA ILE A 10 -15.70 -7.83 -44.75
C ILE A 10 -14.42 -7.55 -43.92
N LYS A 11 -13.44 -6.82 -44.46
CA LYS A 11 -12.24 -6.43 -43.70
C LYS A 11 -12.56 -5.49 -42.54
N PHE A 12 -13.44 -4.51 -42.72
CA PHE A 12 -13.90 -3.64 -41.63
C PHE A 12 -14.70 -4.40 -40.56
N PHE A 13 -15.55 -5.34 -40.97
CA PHE A 13 -16.34 -6.17 -40.06
C PHE A 13 -15.45 -7.11 -39.24
N VAL A 14 -14.44 -7.74 -39.86
CA VAL A 14 -13.45 -8.57 -39.17
C VAL A 14 -12.56 -7.72 -38.23
N LEU A 15 -12.16 -6.51 -38.64
CA LEU A 15 -11.44 -5.58 -37.76
C LEU A 15 -12.28 -5.16 -36.54
N SER A 16 -13.57 -4.88 -36.72
CA SER A 16 -14.48 -4.51 -35.62
C SER A 16 -14.74 -5.66 -34.65
N ILE A 17 -14.85 -6.90 -35.12
CA ILE A 17 -15.01 -8.08 -34.25
C ILE A 17 -13.74 -8.34 -33.44
N PHE A 18 -12.56 -8.09 -34.00
CA PHE A 18 -11.28 -8.18 -33.26
C PHE A 18 -11.13 -7.10 -32.18
N TYR A 19 -11.69 -5.91 -32.38
CA TYR A 19 -11.68 -4.84 -31.37
C TYR A 19 -12.69 -5.03 -30.24
N LEU A 20 -13.83 -5.71 -30.47
CA LEU A 20 -14.83 -5.97 -29.42
C LEU A 20 -14.44 -7.09 -28.44
N GLY A 21 -13.48 -7.95 -28.78
CA GLY A 21 -13.10 -9.11 -27.98
C GLY A 21 -12.19 -8.83 -26.77
N LEU A 22 -11.76 -7.58 -26.55
CA LEU A 22 -10.68 -7.24 -25.60
C LEU A 22 -11.15 -6.53 -24.31
N ILE A 23 -12.45 -6.48 -24.02
CA ILE A 23 -12.99 -5.73 -22.86
C ILE A 23 -13.63 -6.62 -21.78
N PHE A 24 -13.24 -7.89 -21.69
CA PHE A 24 -13.66 -8.73 -20.57
C PHE A 24 -12.89 -8.32 -19.32
N ASN A 25 -13.53 -7.49 -18.49
CA ASN A 25 -13.09 -7.27 -17.11
C ASN A 25 -13.25 -8.60 -16.36
N VAL A 26 -12.14 -9.31 -16.14
CA VAL A 26 -12.11 -10.48 -15.26
C VAL A 26 -12.28 -9.97 -13.83
N ASN A 27 -13.46 -10.18 -13.25
CA ASN A 27 -13.71 -9.87 -11.84
C ASN A 27 -13.17 -11.01 -10.98
N ALA A 28 -12.28 -10.69 -10.04
CA ALA A 28 -11.72 -11.66 -9.10
C ALA A 28 -12.71 -12.09 -7.99
N ALA A 29 -13.82 -11.37 -7.84
CA ALA A 29 -14.93 -11.70 -6.94
C ALA A 29 -16.15 -12.22 -7.74
N ASN A 30 -17.16 -12.74 -7.04
CA ASN A 30 -18.46 -13.01 -7.67
C ASN A 30 -19.02 -11.73 -8.32
N GLU A 31 -20.01 -11.88 -9.21
CA GLU A 31 -20.62 -10.75 -9.94
C GLU A 31 -21.17 -9.65 -9.02
N ASP A 32 -21.59 -10.01 -7.81
CA ASP A 32 -22.08 -9.09 -6.78
C ASP A 32 -20.96 -8.51 -5.89
N GLY A 33 -19.69 -8.82 -6.18
CA GLY A 33 -18.53 -8.44 -5.40
C GLY A 33 -18.31 -9.29 -4.13
N SER A 34 -19.11 -10.33 -3.92
CA SER A 34 -18.94 -11.25 -2.79
C SER A 34 -17.75 -12.21 -3.00
N PHE A 35 -17.13 -12.61 -1.89
CA PHE A 35 -16.04 -13.57 -1.90
C PHE A 35 -15.96 -14.27 -0.54
N ALA A 36 -15.42 -15.49 -0.53
CA ALA A 36 -15.26 -16.26 0.69
C ALA A 36 -13.97 -15.86 1.42
N ILE A 37 -14.09 -15.51 2.70
CA ILE A 37 -12.93 -15.26 3.56
C ILE A 37 -12.47 -16.61 4.14
N LYS A 38 -11.21 -16.98 3.93
CA LYS A 38 -10.62 -18.22 4.45
C LYS A 38 -9.74 -17.94 5.67
N GLY A 39 -9.74 -18.87 6.62
CA GLY A 39 -8.88 -18.80 7.81
C GLY A 39 -9.27 -17.72 8.80
N ILE A 40 -8.31 -17.32 9.65
CA ILE A 40 -8.57 -16.46 10.82
C ILE A 40 -9.05 -15.04 10.47
N GLY A 41 -8.85 -14.58 9.22
CA GLY A 41 -9.38 -13.31 8.73
C GLY A 41 -10.91 -13.20 8.72
N SER A 42 -11.63 -14.34 8.80
CA SER A 42 -13.09 -14.36 8.98
C SER A 42 -13.53 -14.22 10.45
N SER A 43 -12.59 -14.14 11.39
CA SER A 43 -12.90 -13.82 12.79
C SER A 43 -13.38 -12.39 12.93
N THR A 44 -14.17 -12.10 13.98
CA THR A 44 -14.53 -10.73 14.31
C THR A 44 -13.34 -9.98 14.90
N CYS A 45 -13.37 -8.66 14.76
CA CYS A 45 -12.43 -7.76 15.42
C CYS A 45 -12.47 -7.90 16.94
N SER A 46 -13.64 -8.13 17.55
CA SER A 46 -13.77 -8.41 18.98
C SER A 46 -12.93 -9.62 19.40
N ARG A 47 -13.02 -10.74 18.66
CA ARG A 47 -12.23 -11.94 18.95
C ARG A 47 -10.73 -11.67 18.90
N TYR A 48 -10.27 -10.90 17.90
CA TYR A 48 -8.87 -10.50 17.81
C TYR A 48 -8.44 -9.68 19.05
N LEU A 49 -9.25 -8.71 19.46
CA LEU A 49 -8.97 -7.87 20.64
C LEU A 49 -8.98 -8.67 21.94
N ASP A 50 -9.90 -9.61 22.10
CA ASP A 50 -9.98 -10.49 23.28
C ASP A 50 -8.72 -11.36 23.40
N LEU A 51 -8.25 -11.93 22.30
CA LEU A 51 -7.03 -12.73 22.25
C LEU A 51 -5.78 -11.89 22.55
N MET A 52 -5.72 -10.66 22.04
CA MET A 52 -4.66 -9.70 22.39
C MET A 52 -4.65 -9.40 23.89
N GLN A 53 -5.82 -9.16 24.49
CA GLN A 53 -5.94 -8.87 25.92
C GLN A 53 -5.59 -10.07 26.80
N ALA A 54 -5.95 -11.28 26.36
CA ALA A 54 -5.64 -12.53 27.05
C ALA A 54 -4.16 -12.92 26.94
N GLY A 55 -3.37 -12.25 26.09
CA GLY A 55 -1.96 -12.58 25.89
C GLY A 55 -1.74 -13.85 25.06
N GLU A 56 -2.73 -14.24 24.25
CA GLU A 56 -2.70 -15.45 23.41
C GLU A 56 -1.81 -15.24 22.17
N SER A 57 -0.50 -15.19 22.40
CA SER A 57 0.51 -14.77 21.41
C SER A 57 0.50 -15.63 20.13
N GLU A 58 0.28 -16.93 20.25
CA GLU A 58 0.18 -17.83 19.08
C GLU A 58 -1.04 -17.50 18.22
N ALA A 59 -2.20 -17.28 18.84
CA ALA A 59 -3.42 -16.93 18.12
C ALA A 59 -3.28 -15.55 17.45
N VAL A 60 -2.67 -14.58 18.13
CA VAL A 60 -2.36 -13.26 17.57
C VAL A 60 -1.37 -13.36 16.40
N PHE A 61 -0.37 -14.23 16.50
CA PHE A 61 0.58 -14.47 15.42
C PHE A 61 -0.11 -14.99 14.15
N GLN A 62 -1.15 -15.83 14.28
CA GLN A 62 -1.95 -16.26 13.13
C GLN A 62 -2.65 -15.10 12.41
N PHE A 63 -3.13 -14.09 13.14
CA PHE A 63 -3.70 -12.88 12.54
C PHE A 63 -2.65 -12.08 11.76
N GLY A 64 -1.44 -11.92 12.32
CA GLY A 64 -0.31 -11.27 11.64
C GLY A 64 0.11 -12.03 10.37
N GLY A 65 0.24 -13.35 10.45
CA GLY A 65 0.54 -14.19 9.29
C GLY A 65 -0.54 -14.12 8.20
N TRP A 66 -1.81 -14.15 8.59
CA TRP A 66 -2.93 -14.00 7.66
C TRP A 66 -2.94 -12.61 7.00
N MET A 67 -2.68 -11.55 7.76
CA MET A 67 -2.56 -10.18 7.25
C MET A 67 -1.45 -10.08 6.19
N ASN A 68 -0.26 -10.61 6.49
CA ASN A 68 0.86 -10.61 5.54
C ASN A 68 0.53 -11.40 4.26
N GLY A 69 -0.14 -12.56 4.39
CA GLY A 69 -0.61 -13.31 3.22
C GLY A 69 -1.61 -12.53 2.37
N TYR A 70 -2.56 -11.83 3.02
CA TYR A 70 -3.52 -10.97 2.32
C TYR A 70 -2.84 -9.78 1.63
N ILE A 71 -1.80 -9.20 2.23
CA ILE A 71 -0.98 -8.14 1.63
C ILE A 71 -0.26 -8.66 0.38
N SER A 72 0.41 -9.80 0.47
CA SER A 72 1.09 -10.40 -0.69
C SER A 72 0.12 -10.67 -1.85
N ALA A 73 -1.05 -11.24 -1.56
CA ALA A 73 -2.09 -11.43 -2.57
C ALA A 73 -2.59 -10.10 -3.15
N SER A 74 -2.72 -9.06 -2.31
CA SER A 74 -3.11 -7.73 -2.78
C SER A 74 -2.03 -7.10 -3.68
N ASN A 75 -0.75 -7.31 -3.38
CA ASN A 75 0.35 -6.87 -4.24
C ASN A 75 0.35 -7.61 -5.59
N GLU A 76 0.05 -8.92 -5.60
CA GLU A 76 0.04 -9.73 -6.82
C GLU A 76 -1.15 -9.41 -7.76
N PHE A 77 -2.35 -9.28 -7.19
CA PHE A 77 -3.58 -9.22 -7.99
C PHE A 77 -4.11 -7.81 -8.22
N GLN A 78 -3.65 -6.81 -7.45
CA GLN A 78 -4.05 -5.42 -7.68
C GLN A 78 -3.27 -4.83 -8.86
N GLN A 79 -3.97 -4.19 -9.80
CA GLN A 79 -3.33 -3.50 -10.91
C GLN A 79 -2.39 -2.39 -10.44
N ASP A 80 -1.33 -2.16 -11.21
CA ASP A 80 -0.32 -1.12 -10.95
C ASP A 80 0.18 -1.13 -9.51
N THR A 81 0.53 -2.32 -9.00
CA THR A 81 0.94 -2.53 -7.62
C THR A 81 2.10 -3.50 -7.58
N PHE A 82 3.21 -3.05 -7.01
CA PHE A 82 4.35 -3.89 -6.64
C PHE A 82 4.39 -4.06 -5.12
N ASP A 83 4.17 -2.98 -4.37
CA ASP A 83 4.14 -3.03 -2.91
C ASP A 83 3.19 -1.96 -2.30
N LEU A 84 2.17 -2.41 -1.58
CA LEU A 84 1.21 -1.56 -0.87
C LEU A 84 1.72 -1.02 0.47
N VAL A 85 2.69 -1.69 1.09
CA VAL A 85 3.18 -1.40 2.44
C VAL A 85 4.71 -1.22 2.40
N SER A 86 5.15 -0.34 1.51
CA SER A 86 6.52 -0.29 1.00
C SER A 86 7.59 0.12 2.03
N PHE A 87 7.19 0.55 3.21
CA PHE A 87 8.11 0.83 4.32
C PHE A 87 7.58 0.34 5.68
N GLU A 88 6.32 -0.08 5.76
CA GLU A 88 5.72 -0.42 7.04
C GLU A 88 6.14 -1.78 7.57
N GLU A 89 6.59 -1.79 8.82
CA GLU A 89 6.83 -3.01 9.55
C GLU A 89 5.50 -3.69 9.94
N PRO A 90 5.45 -5.04 9.99
CA PRO A 90 4.25 -5.79 10.35
C PRO A 90 3.59 -5.34 11.67
N ASP A 91 4.40 -5.04 12.69
CA ASP A 91 3.89 -4.59 13.98
C ASP A 91 3.21 -3.22 13.89
N THR A 92 3.70 -2.32 13.03
CA THR A 92 3.02 -1.04 12.78
C THR A 92 1.66 -1.28 12.12
N LEU A 93 1.59 -2.19 11.14
CA LEU A 93 0.34 -2.54 10.48
C LEU A 93 -0.69 -3.09 11.49
N LEU A 94 -0.26 -3.92 12.43
CA LEU A 94 -1.11 -4.42 13.50
C LEU A 94 -1.63 -3.31 14.43
N VAL A 95 -0.87 -2.24 14.67
CA VAL A 95 -1.36 -1.07 15.42
C VAL A 95 -2.55 -0.42 14.70
N TYR A 96 -2.46 -0.24 13.38
CA TYR A 96 -3.57 0.30 12.59
C TYR A 96 -4.79 -0.64 12.60
N VAL A 97 -4.56 -1.95 12.44
CA VAL A 97 -5.63 -2.96 12.49
C VAL A 97 -6.31 -2.94 13.84
N THR A 98 -5.54 -2.87 14.92
CA THR A 98 -6.07 -2.78 16.29
C THR A 98 -6.90 -1.53 16.48
N LYS A 99 -6.44 -0.37 15.97
CA LYS A 99 -7.21 0.87 16.02
C LYS A 99 -8.55 0.73 15.30
N TYR A 100 -8.55 0.17 14.09
CA TYR A 100 -9.79 -0.10 13.35
C TYR A 100 -10.70 -1.05 14.12
N CYS A 101 -10.16 -2.16 14.63
CA CYS A 101 -10.96 -3.17 15.32
C CYS A 101 -11.60 -2.66 16.61
N ARG A 102 -10.95 -1.73 17.32
CA ARG A 102 -11.55 -1.05 18.49
C ARG A 102 -12.76 -0.19 18.08
N ALA A 103 -12.71 0.44 16.92
CA ALA A 103 -13.82 1.25 16.41
C ALA A 103 -14.97 0.39 15.84
N TYR A 104 -14.66 -0.79 15.30
CA TYR A 104 -15.64 -1.66 14.62
C TYR A 104 -15.54 -3.14 15.09
N PRO A 105 -15.89 -3.44 16.36
CA PRO A 105 -15.64 -4.76 16.95
C PRO A 105 -16.42 -5.90 16.27
N SER A 106 -17.57 -5.61 15.66
CA SER A 106 -18.40 -6.60 14.95
C SER A 106 -17.90 -6.91 13.54
N HIS A 107 -17.02 -6.08 12.96
CA HIS A 107 -16.49 -6.30 11.62
C HIS A 107 -15.56 -7.52 11.61
N ARG A 108 -15.44 -8.15 10.44
CA ARG A 108 -14.44 -9.20 10.22
C ARG A 108 -13.04 -8.60 10.15
N PHE A 109 -12.05 -9.31 10.65
CA PHE A 109 -10.65 -8.87 10.68
C PHE A 109 -10.13 -8.49 9.29
N LEU A 110 -10.54 -9.23 8.24
CA LEU A 110 -10.24 -8.87 6.86
C LEU A 110 -10.62 -7.42 6.51
N PHE A 111 -11.75 -6.91 7.00
CA PHE A 111 -12.18 -5.55 6.67
C PHE A 111 -11.31 -4.48 7.32
N ALA A 112 -10.71 -4.79 8.48
CA ALA A 112 -9.71 -3.92 9.10
C ALA A 112 -8.46 -3.84 8.21
N VAL A 113 -7.92 -5.00 7.77
CA VAL A 113 -6.76 -5.06 6.88
C VAL A 113 -7.06 -4.35 5.55
N LYS A 114 -8.21 -4.65 4.92
CA LYS A 114 -8.65 -4.03 3.67
C LYS A 114 -8.77 -2.50 3.79
N ALA A 115 -9.29 -1.99 4.91
CA ALA A 115 -9.41 -0.56 5.14
C ALA A 115 -8.03 0.12 5.17
N ILE A 116 -7.04 -0.52 5.80
CA ILE A 116 -5.67 -0.01 5.89
C ILE A 116 -5.01 -0.01 4.51
N LEU A 117 -5.06 -1.12 3.78
CA LEU A 117 -4.49 -1.19 2.43
C LEU A 117 -5.14 -0.19 1.48
N LYS A 118 -6.46 0.03 1.61
CA LYS A 118 -7.14 1.10 0.87
C LYS A 118 -6.59 2.47 1.23
N SER A 119 -6.33 2.73 2.52
CA SER A 119 -5.78 4.02 2.95
C SER A 119 -4.35 4.28 2.48
N PHE A 120 -3.58 3.22 2.17
CA PHE A 120 -2.20 3.33 1.68
C PHE A 120 -2.08 3.28 0.16
N SER A 121 -3.17 2.93 -0.53
CA SER A 121 -3.15 2.71 -1.99
C SER A 121 -2.66 3.90 -2.82
N ASP A 122 -2.79 5.15 -2.35
CA ASP A 122 -2.31 6.34 -3.05
C ASP A 122 -0.76 6.41 -3.10
N ASN A 123 -0.08 5.88 -2.09
CA ASN A 123 1.38 5.86 -1.95
C ASN A 123 1.89 4.42 -1.92
N ARG A 124 1.46 3.63 -2.91
CA ARG A 124 1.95 2.28 -3.18
C ARG A 124 3.04 2.33 -4.24
N VAL A 125 4.03 1.45 -4.14
CA VAL A 125 5.06 1.30 -5.17
C VAL A 125 4.39 0.57 -6.31
N LYS A 126 4.36 1.18 -7.50
CA LYS A 126 3.57 0.64 -8.62
C LYS A 126 4.36 -0.34 -9.48
N GLN A 127 5.68 -0.18 -9.51
CA GLN A 127 6.59 -0.99 -10.30
C GLN A 127 7.81 -1.30 -9.44
N ASN A 128 8.46 -2.43 -9.71
CA ASN A 128 9.71 -2.76 -9.04
C ASN A 128 10.73 -1.64 -9.24
N SER A 129 11.22 -1.07 -8.14
CA SER A 129 12.22 0.02 -8.16
C SER A 129 13.48 -0.41 -7.43
N LYS A 130 14.58 0.30 -7.68
CA LYS A 130 15.83 0.05 -6.97
C LYS A 130 15.65 0.33 -5.48
N MET A 131 16.35 -0.45 -4.65
CA MET A 131 16.49 -0.18 -3.23
C MET A 131 17.70 0.72 -3.00
N ILE A 132 17.46 1.91 -2.46
CA ILE A 132 18.48 2.91 -2.13
C ILE A 132 18.79 2.79 -0.65
N THR A 133 20.08 2.69 -0.31
CA THR A 133 20.54 2.80 1.08
C THR A 133 20.53 4.27 1.48
N PHE A 134 19.69 4.64 2.44
CA PHE A 134 19.59 6.01 2.93
C PHE A 134 20.82 6.38 3.79
N PRO A 135 21.37 7.61 3.68
CA PRO A 135 22.52 8.03 4.47
C PRO A 135 22.20 8.10 5.97
N GLY A 136 22.76 7.19 6.75
CA GLY A 136 22.51 7.10 8.20
C GLY A 136 23.24 5.94 8.84
N GLN A 137 23.11 5.81 10.16
CA GLN A 137 23.72 4.71 10.91
C GLN A 137 22.98 3.39 10.68
N SER A 138 21.65 3.43 10.53
CA SER A 138 20.83 2.22 10.35
C SER A 138 21.05 1.51 9.00
N LYS A 139 21.62 2.22 8.00
CA LYS A 139 21.70 1.76 6.60
C LYS A 139 20.34 1.28 6.07
N LEU A 140 19.26 1.94 6.50
CA LEU A 140 17.91 1.66 6.03
C LEU A 140 17.85 1.68 4.51
N LYS A 141 17.19 0.68 3.93
CA LYS A 141 16.98 0.58 2.49
C LYS A 141 15.52 0.87 2.18
N LEU A 142 15.29 1.80 1.27
CA LEU A 142 13.97 2.18 0.80
C LEU A 142 13.91 2.09 -0.71
N TYR A 143 12.73 1.84 -1.26
CA TYR A 143 12.49 1.99 -2.68
C TYR A 143 12.82 3.42 -3.13
N GLU A 144 13.41 3.57 -4.31
CA GLU A 144 13.61 4.86 -4.98
C GLU A 144 12.31 5.67 -5.04
N GLU A 145 11.18 5.01 -5.35
CA GLU A 145 9.86 5.65 -5.36
C GLU A 145 9.45 6.18 -3.97
N THR A 146 9.81 5.47 -2.90
CA THR A 146 9.59 5.96 -1.52
C THR A 146 10.45 7.18 -1.20
N ILE A 147 11.70 7.23 -1.68
CA ILE A 147 12.57 8.41 -1.53
C ILE A 147 11.97 9.62 -2.24
N ASP A 148 11.42 9.42 -3.44
CA ASP A 148 10.76 10.49 -4.20
C ASP A 148 9.53 11.04 -3.45
N TRP A 149 8.74 10.19 -2.81
CA TRP A 149 7.63 10.64 -1.97
C TRP A 149 8.09 11.44 -0.76
N ILE A 150 9.17 11.02 -0.09
CA ILE A 150 9.76 11.75 1.03
C ILE A 150 10.18 13.15 0.56
N ALA A 151 10.93 13.23 -0.54
CA ALA A 151 11.37 14.51 -1.10
C ALA A 151 10.18 15.40 -1.50
N GLY A 152 9.19 14.82 -2.18
CA GLY A 152 7.97 15.52 -2.59
C GLY A 152 7.18 16.10 -1.42
N GLU A 153 7.01 15.33 -0.35
CA GLU A 153 6.27 15.80 0.82
C GLU A 153 7.06 16.78 1.69
N LEU A 154 8.38 16.62 1.81
CA LEU A 154 9.21 17.63 2.47
C LEU A 154 9.22 18.95 1.70
N LYS A 155 9.21 18.90 0.36
CA LYS A 155 9.05 20.08 -0.49
C LYS A 155 7.67 20.71 -0.34
N SER A 156 6.60 19.91 -0.33
CA SER A 156 5.23 20.42 -0.16
C SER A 156 5.03 21.16 1.17
N LYS A 157 5.78 20.74 2.21
CA LYS A 157 5.83 21.37 3.53
C LYS A 157 6.85 22.50 3.67
N GLY A 158 7.65 22.80 2.63
CA GLY A 158 8.62 23.89 2.64
C GLY A 158 9.96 23.60 3.32
N PHE A 159 10.30 22.32 3.58
CA PHE A 159 11.60 21.95 4.13
C PHE A 159 12.71 21.85 3.07
N ILE A 160 12.35 21.76 1.78
CA ILE A 160 13.27 21.66 0.64
C ILE A 160 12.84 22.67 -0.44
N GLU A 161 13.80 23.47 -0.91
CA GLU A 161 13.61 24.40 -2.03
C GLU A 161 14.14 23.83 -3.36
N ASP A 162 15.21 23.05 -3.29
CA ASP A 162 15.87 22.46 -4.46
C ASP A 162 14.86 21.59 -5.26
N PRO A 163 14.71 21.80 -6.58
CA PRO A 163 13.88 20.95 -7.42
C PRO A 163 14.36 19.49 -7.50
N LEU A 164 15.65 19.22 -7.30
CA LEU A 164 16.28 17.90 -7.39
C LEU A 164 17.22 17.68 -6.19
N PRO A 165 16.68 17.54 -4.97
CA PRO A 165 17.50 17.44 -3.76
C PRO A 165 18.33 16.16 -3.74
N SER A 166 19.57 16.24 -3.25
CA SER A 166 20.36 15.05 -2.97
C SER A 166 19.84 14.31 -1.72
N LEU A 167 20.27 13.07 -1.51
CA LEU A 167 19.94 12.32 -0.28
C LEU A 167 20.40 13.05 1.00
N GLU A 168 21.51 13.79 0.93
CA GLU A 168 21.99 14.60 2.06
C GLU A 168 21.10 15.83 2.31
N ASP A 169 20.51 16.40 1.27
CA ASP A 169 19.56 17.50 1.41
C ASP A 169 18.24 17.01 2.01
N ILE A 170 17.76 15.84 1.56
CA ILE A 170 16.60 15.17 2.15
C ILE A 170 16.85 14.87 3.62
N LYS A 171 18.03 14.34 3.98
CA LYS A 171 18.40 14.06 5.37
C LYS A 171 18.38 15.32 6.24
N LYS A 172 18.94 16.43 5.77
CA LYS A 172 18.91 17.72 6.50
C LYS A 172 17.47 18.22 6.68
N ALA A 173 16.63 18.07 5.66
CA ALA A 173 15.22 18.44 5.74
C ALA A 173 14.47 17.54 6.73
N LEU A 174 14.76 16.23 6.76
CA LEU A 174 14.20 15.31 7.75
C LEU A 174 14.57 15.69 9.19
N VAL A 175 15.80 16.15 9.46
CA VAL A 175 16.17 16.66 10.80
C VAL A 175 15.21 17.78 11.24
N LYS A 176 14.97 18.76 10.36
CA LYS A 176 14.07 19.89 10.66
C LYS A 176 12.65 19.41 10.90
N PHE A 177 12.12 18.58 10.00
CA PHE A 177 10.79 18.00 10.11
C PHE A 177 10.63 17.20 11.42
N GLN A 178 11.60 16.34 11.76
CA GLN A 178 11.56 15.54 12.98
C GLN A 178 11.50 16.41 14.23
N ILE A 179 12.34 17.44 14.32
CA ILE A 179 12.33 18.37 15.46
C ILE A 179 10.96 19.04 15.58
N GLU A 180 10.37 19.49 14.47
CA GLU A 180 9.04 20.11 14.46
C GLU A 180 7.93 19.15 14.90
N GLN A 181 8.05 17.87 14.55
CA GLN A 181 7.10 16.82 14.94
C GLN A 181 7.38 16.22 16.32
N GLY A 182 8.40 16.69 17.05
CA GLY A 182 8.81 16.11 18.34
C GLY A 182 9.40 14.69 18.22
N ILE A 183 9.94 14.34 17.06
CA ILE A 183 10.65 13.09 16.76
C ILE A 183 12.16 13.33 16.97
N ASP A 184 12.91 12.26 17.27
CA ASP A 184 14.38 12.31 17.38
C ASP A 184 15.01 12.82 16.06
N GLY A 185 15.65 13.99 16.11
CA GLY A 185 16.15 14.77 14.97
C GLY A 185 17.43 14.23 14.34
N LYS A 186 17.51 12.93 14.06
CA LYS A 186 18.70 12.26 13.48
C LYS A 186 18.77 12.31 11.96
N GLY A 187 17.68 12.73 11.30
CA GLY A 187 17.55 12.82 9.85
C GLY A 187 17.35 11.49 9.14
N GLU A 188 17.25 10.39 9.87
CA GLU A 188 16.97 9.07 9.29
C GLU A 188 15.44 8.88 9.15
N PRO A 189 14.94 8.38 8.01
CA PRO A 189 13.52 8.14 7.79
C PRO A 189 13.06 6.88 8.53
N THR A 190 13.06 6.94 9.86
CA THR A 190 12.57 5.87 10.73
C THR A 190 11.08 5.59 10.46
N GLN A 191 10.60 4.43 10.93
CA GLN A 191 9.18 4.08 10.83
C GLN A 191 8.26 5.19 11.36
N GLN A 192 8.58 5.77 12.52
CA GLN A 192 7.84 6.91 13.08
C GLN A 192 7.87 8.14 12.16
N THR A 193 9.03 8.44 11.57
CA THR A 193 9.21 9.58 10.65
C THR A 193 8.41 9.39 9.36
N LEU A 194 8.50 8.21 8.74
CA LEU A 194 7.80 7.89 7.50
C LEU A 194 6.28 7.87 7.69
N ILE A 195 5.80 7.34 8.81
CA ILE A 195 4.38 7.39 9.15
C ILE A 195 3.92 8.84 9.32
N ALA A 196 4.62 9.65 10.12
CA ALA A 196 4.25 11.04 10.35
C ALA A 196 4.27 11.89 9.05
N LEU A 197 5.21 11.59 8.16
CA LEU A 197 5.38 12.31 6.91
C LEU A 197 4.38 11.86 5.83
N LEU A 198 4.27 10.55 5.59
CA LEU A 198 3.62 9.98 4.41
C LEU A 198 2.25 9.35 4.68
N ARG A 199 1.89 9.04 5.93
CA ARG A 199 0.57 8.48 6.27
C ARG A 199 -0.27 9.55 6.94
N ARG A 200 -1.20 10.11 6.16
CA ARG A 200 -2.14 11.12 6.63
C ARG A 200 -2.95 10.59 7.83
N HIS A 201 -2.88 11.30 8.95
CA HIS A 201 -3.88 11.21 10.00
C HIS A 201 -5.18 11.85 9.48
N LYS A 202 -6.04 11.08 8.84
CA LYS A 202 -7.45 11.44 8.72
C LYS A 202 -8.24 10.85 9.88
#